data_AF-A0A8S3EY61-F1
#
_entry.id   AF-A0A8S3EY61-F1
#
_cell.length_a   1.000
_cell.length_b   1.000
_cell.length_c   1.000
_cell.angle_alpha   90.00
_cell.angle_beta   90.00
_cell.angle_gamma   90.00
#
_symmetry.space_group_name_H-M   'P 1'
#
loop_
_entity.id
_entity.type
_entity.pdbx_description
1 polymer ?
#
loop_
_entity_poly.entity_id
_entity_poly.type
_entity_poly.pdbx_seq_one_letter_code
_entity_poly.pdbx_strand_id
1 'polypeptide(L)'
;ETGTSSIHVAASRGQSNQIELLCIFGGNPAKVDAAGISPEEHARTNGYVDLADRLIELQYELTDRLTCFIGGKLPNHKTNQHIVLPELNENFDNSSQTLAARQKLQQLPNSIFEDLAMDVFDEVERRELKTIWHAQVDQELIPLHVVPFLPVNPSFSATRNQV
;
A
#
# COMPACT_ATOMS: atom_id res chain seq x y z
N GLU A 1 -23.34 -20.30 1.35
CA GLU A 1 -22.45 -19.51 2.23
C GLU A 1 -22.63 -18.04 1.88
N THR A 2 -22.65 -17.13 2.86
CA THR A 2 -22.99 -15.70 2.68
C THR A 2 -21.87 -14.87 2.03
N GLY A 3 -20.74 -15.48 1.65
CA GLY A 3 -19.59 -14.77 1.06
C GLY A 3 -18.89 -13.78 2.01
N THR A 4 -19.35 -13.69 3.26
CA THR A 4 -18.83 -12.75 4.25
C THR A 4 -17.45 -13.20 4.76
N SER A 5 -16.46 -12.33 4.61
CA SER A 5 -15.11 -12.54 5.17
C SER A 5 -15.04 -12.00 6.61
N SER A 6 -14.01 -12.40 7.37
CA SER A 6 -13.77 -11.94 8.75
C SER A 6 -13.79 -10.41 8.87
N ILE A 7 -13.28 -9.71 7.86
CA ILE A 7 -13.25 -8.24 7.81
C ILE A 7 -14.65 -7.62 7.75
N HIS A 8 -15.63 -8.26 7.08
CA HIS A 8 -17.02 -7.78 7.04
C HIS A 8 -17.68 -7.90 8.41
N VAL A 9 -17.41 -9.00 9.12
CA VAL A 9 -17.93 -9.26 10.47
C VAL A 9 -17.35 -8.27 11.48
N ALA A 10 -16.05 -7.98 11.38
CA ALA A 10 -15.41 -6.97 12.22
C ALA A 10 -15.96 -5.56 11.93
N ALA A 11 -16.18 -5.21 10.66
CA ALA A 11 -16.67 -3.90 10.23
C ALA A 11 -18.12 -3.64 10.69
N SER A 12 -19.01 -4.61 10.48
CA SER A 12 -20.41 -4.56 10.96
C SER A 12 -20.55 -4.47 12.48
N ARG A 13 -19.50 -4.84 13.23
CA ARG A 13 -19.46 -4.77 14.71
C ARG A 13 -18.63 -3.60 15.24
N GLY A 14 -18.11 -2.73 14.38
CA GLY A 14 -17.30 -1.58 14.81
C GLY A 14 -15.95 -1.95 15.44
N GLN A 15 -15.39 -3.12 15.10
CA GLN A 15 -14.17 -3.64 15.74
C GLN A 15 -12.89 -3.10 15.08
N SER A 16 -12.57 -1.82 15.29
CA SER A 16 -11.45 -1.14 14.62
C SER A 16 -10.11 -1.87 14.77
N ASN A 17 -9.74 -2.27 16.00
CA ASN A 17 -8.46 -2.97 16.22
C ASN A 17 -8.38 -4.33 15.50
N GLN A 18 -9.52 -5.01 15.33
CA GLN A 18 -9.56 -6.27 14.60
C GLN A 18 -9.41 -6.03 13.09
N ILE A 19 -9.97 -4.94 12.57
CA ILE A 19 -9.77 -4.54 11.18
C ILE A 19 -8.28 -4.28 10.90
N GLU A 20 -7.62 -3.47 11.74
CA GLU A 20 -6.19 -3.18 11.60
C GLU A 20 -5.36 -4.48 11.58
N LEU A 21 -5.59 -5.36 12.56
CA LEU A 21 -4.89 -6.64 12.64
C LEU A 21 -5.14 -7.50 11.40
N LEU A 22 -6.39 -7.61 10.95
CA LEU A 22 -6.74 -8.39 9.76
C LEU A 22 -6.05 -7.84 8.52
N CYS A 23 -6.01 -6.51 8.32
CA CYS A 23 -5.33 -5.88 7.19
C CYS A 23 -3.82 -6.14 7.21
N ILE A 24 -3.18 -6.07 8.38
CA ILE A 24 -1.76 -6.42 8.55
C ILE A 24 -1.49 -7.88 8.11
N PHE A 25 -2.43 -8.78 8.32
CA PHE A 25 -2.33 -10.19 7.89
C PHE A 25 -2.89 -10.44 6.47
N GLY A 26 -3.02 -9.41 5.64
CA GLY A 26 -3.46 -9.53 4.23
C GLY A 26 -4.98 -9.56 4.03
N GLY A 27 -5.75 -9.14 5.04
CA GLY A 27 -7.19 -8.93 4.92
C GLY A 27 -7.49 -7.78 3.96
N ASN A 28 -8.21 -8.06 2.87
CA ASN A 28 -8.53 -7.06 1.85
C ASN A 28 -9.77 -6.21 2.24
N PRO A 29 -9.61 -4.90 2.53
CA PRO A 29 -10.71 -4.01 2.89
C PRO A 29 -11.65 -3.66 1.73
N ALA A 30 -11.23 -3.90 0.48
CA ALA A 30 -12.02 -3.66 -0.73
C ALA A 30 -12.84 -4.89 -1.18
N LYS A 31 -12.63 -6.06 -0.56
CA LYS A 31 -13.30 -7.29 -0.95
C LYS A 31 -14.78 -7.21 -0.59
N VAL A 32 -15.67 -7.35 -1.56
CA VAL A 32 -17.12 -7.41 -1.36
C VAL A 32 -17.61 -8.80 -0.97
N ASP A 33 -18.74 -8.88 -0.27
CA ASP A 33 -19.42 -10.12 0.07
C ASP A 33 -20.29 -10.66 -1.09
N ALA A 34 -21.07 -11.73 -0.85
CA ALA A 34 -21.94 -12.31 -1.87
C ALA A 34 -23.10 -11.39 -2.31
N ALA A 35 -23.42 -10.37 -1.51
CA ALA A 35 -24.40 -9.34 -1.86
C ALA A 35 -23.77 -8.15 -2.59
N GLY A 36 -22.44 -8.14 -2.78
CA GLY A 36 -21.71 -7.03 -3.39
C GLY A 36 -21.44 -5.88 -2.44
N ILE A 37 -21.64 -6.07 -1.12
CA ILE A 37 -21.47 -5.03 -0.11
C ILE A 37 -20.03 -5.07 0.41
N SER A 38 -19.38 -3.91 0.49
CA SER A 38 -18.02 -3.79 1.02
C SER A 38 -18.01 -3.75 2.56
N PRO A 39 -16.88 -4.09 3.22
CA PRO A 39 -16.72 -3.93 4.66
C PRO A 39 -16.97 -2.49 5.11
N GLU A 40 -16.56 -1.52 4.31
CA GLU A 40 -16.79 -0.09 4.55
C GLU A 40 -18.28 0.24 4.59
N GLU A 41 -19.05 -0.26 3.62
CA GLU A 41 -20.49 -0.03 3.56
C GLU A 41 -21.22 -0.70 4.73
N HIS A 42 -20.76 -1.88 5.17
CA HIS A 42 -21.21 -2.51 6.41
C HIS A 42 -20.95 -1.63 7.63
N ALA A 43 -19.75 -1.05 7.77
CA ALA A 43 -19.43 -0.14 8.87
C ALA A 43 -20.32 1.11 8.83
N ARG A 44 -20.47 1.73 7.65
CA ARG A 44 -21.27 2.96 7.44
C ARG A 44 -22.75 2.75 7.74
N THR A 45 -23.33 1.64 7.27
CA THR A 45 -24.75 1.30 7.49
C THR A 45 -25.06 1.05 8.95
N ASN A 46 -24.10 0.52 9.72
CA ASN A 46 -24.23 0.30 11.16
C ASN A 46 -23.84 1.54 12.00
N GLY A 47 -23.54 2.68 11.37
CA GLY A 47 -23.24 3.94 12.05
C GLY A 47 -21.78 4.13 12.48
N TYR A 48 -20.87 3.23 12.10
CA TYR A 48 -19.44 3.33 12.39
C TYR A 48 -18.71 4.14 11.31
N VAL A 49 -19.00 5.44 11.23
CA VAL A 49 -18.48 6.33 10.17
C VAL A 49 -16.95 6.45 10.20
N ASP A 50 -16.35 6.64 11.39
CA ASP A 50 -14.89 6.76 11.51
C ASP A 50 -14.17 5.47 11.06
N LEU A 51 -14.77 4.32 11.35
CA LEU A 51 -14.24 3.02 10.90
C LEU A 51 -14.38 2.86 9.39
N ALA A 52 -15.48 3.35 8.82
CA ALA A 52 -15.70 3.32 7.38
C ALA A 52 -14.67 4.19 6.64
N ASP A 53 -14.41 5.41 7.14
CA ASP A 53 -13.35 6.27 6.63
C ASP A 53 -11.98 5.58 6.71
N ARG A 54 -11.67 4.94 7.86
CA ARG A 54 -10.42 4.21 8.05
C ARG A 54 -10.27 3.01 7.11
N LEU A 55 -11.36 2.30 6.80
CA LEU A 55 -11.36 1.19 5.84
C LEU A 55 -11.00 1.66 4.42
N ILE A 56 -11.42 2.87 4.03
CA ILE A 56 -11.00 3.47 2.76
C ILE A 56 -9.50 3.82 2.80
N GLU A 57 -9.01 4.42 3.88
CA GLU A 57 -7.57 4.69 4.02
C GLU A 57 -6.74 3.40 3.90
N LEU A 58 -7.16 2.32 4.56
CA LEU A 58 -6.50 1.01 4.47
C LEU A 58 -6.55 0.42 3.06
N GLN A 59 -7.59 0.70 2.28
CA GLN A 59 -7.69 0.26 0.88
C GLN A 59 -6.66 0.93 -0.02
N TYR A 60 -6.29 2.19 0.26
CA TYR A 60 -5.40 3.00 -0.56
C TYR A 60 -4.00 3.20 0.04
N GLU A 61 -3.72 2.59 1.21
CA GLU A 61 -2.47 2.74 1.95
C GLU A 61 -1.22 2.62 1.07
N LEU A 62 -1.19 1.61 0.20
CA LEU A 62 -0.08 1.40 -0.73
C LEU A 62 0.10 2.60 -1.66
N THR A 63 -0.96 3.00 -2.36
CA THR A 63 -0.88 4.10 -3.33
C THR A 63 -0.61 5.45 -2.66
N ASP A 64 -1.18 5.67 -1.48
CA ASP A 64 -1.01 6.91 -0.72
C ASP A 64 0.43 7.08 -0.25
N ARG A 65 1.05 6.00 0.23
CA ARG A 65 2.47 5.96 0.60
C ARG A 65 3.37 6.30 -0.59
N LEU A 66 3.14 5.68 -1.75
CA LEU A 66 3.92 5.97 -2.95
C LEU A 66 3.78 7.43 -3.41
N THR A 67 2.55 7.95 -3.43
CA THR A 67 2.30 9.35 -3.82
C THR A 67 2.92 10.32 -2.82
N CYS A 68 2.82 10.03 -1.52
CA CYS A 68 3.43 10.85 -0.47
C CYS A 68 4.96 10.84 -0.57
N PHE A 69 5.57 9.68 -0.81
CA PHE A 69 7.01 9.55 -0.95
C PHE A 69 7.57 10.37 -2.13
N ILE A 70 6.86 10.41 -3.26
CA ILE A 70 7.31 11.12 -4.46
C ILE A 70 6.94 12.61 -4.42
N GLY A 71 5.70 12.92 -4.04
CA GLY A 71 5.12 14.26 -4.19
C GLY A 71 4.85 15.02 -2.89
N GLY A 72 5.01 14.37 -1.72
CA GLY A 72 4.72 14.96 -0.41
C GLY A 72 3.25 15.31 -0.17
N LYS A 73 2.33 14.86 -1.05
CA LYS A 73 0.90 15.14 -0.99
C LYS A 73 0.16 13.84 -0.68
N LEU A 74 -0.75 13.88 0.30
CA LEU A 74 -1.68 12.78 0.57
C LEU A 74 -3.02 13.03 -0.15
N PRO A 75 -3.65 12.01 -0.74
CA PRO A 75 -5.01 12.12 -1.26
C PRO A 75 -6.04 12.45 -0.16
N ASN A 76 -7.17 13.01 -0.56
CA ASN A 76 -8.30 13.26 0.34
C ASN A 76 -9.46 12.32 -0.02
N HIS A 77 -9.54 11.19 0.68
CA HIS A 77 -10.56 10.18 0.45
C HIS A 77 -11.97 10.68 0.76
N LYS A 78 -12.14 11.66 1.66
CA LYS A 78 -13.46 12.22 2.00
C LYS A 78 -14.09 12.97 0.82
N THR A 79 -13.27 13.47 -0.11
CA THR A 79 -13.74 14.14 -1.33
C THR A 79 -13.82 13.18 -2.53
N ASN A 80 -13.82 11.86 -2.31
CA ASN A 80 -13.71 10.83 -3.35
C ASN A 80 -12.47 10.98 -4.26
N GLN A 81 -11.41 11.64 -3.76
CA GLN A 81 -10.14 11.74 -4.45
C GLN A 81 -9.16 10.75 -3.81
N HIS A 82 -9.18 9.51 -4.30
CA HIS A 82 -8.34 8.43 -3.75
C HIS A 82 -6.97 8.29 -4.41
N ILE A 83 -6.80 8.79 -5.64
CA ILE A 83 -5.53 8.73 -6.36
C ILE A 83 -5.15 10.15 -6.75
N VAL A 84 -3.94 10.55 -6.34
CA VAL A 84 -3.30 11.79 -6.76
C VAL A 84 -1.99 11.43 -7.44
N LEU A 85 -1.83 11.85 -8.69
CA LEU A 85 -0.58 11.64 -9.43
C LEU A 85 0.40 12.76 -9.07
N PRO A 86 1.66 12.44 -8.71
CA PRO A 86 2.70 13.44 -8.50
C PRO A 86 2.96 14.24 -9.79
N GLU A 87 3.24 15.53 -9.64
CA GLU A 87 3.74 16.37 -10.73
C GLU A 87 5.19 15.99 -11.01
N LEU A 88 5.40 15.12 -12.00
CA LEU A 88 6.73 14.74 -12.47
C LEU A 88 7.26 15.80 -13.45
N ASN A 89 8.56 16.06 -13.44
CA ASN A 89 9.18 16.93 -14.44
C ASN A 89 8.95 16.34 -15.84
N GLU A 90 8.32 17.10 -16.76
CA GLU A 90 7.94 16.67 -18.12
C GLU A 90 9.10 16.07 -18.95
N ASN A 91 10.34 16.38 -18.59
CA ASN A 91 11.55 15.86 -19.22
C ASN A 91 11.78 14.35 -18.97
N PHE A 92 11.25 13.78 -17.88
CA PHE A 92 11.38 12.34 -17.59
C PHE A 92 10.37 11.48 -18.36
N ASP A 93 9.19 12.04 -18.66
CA ASP A 93 8.06 11.30 -19.23
C ASP A 93 8.23 10.94 -20.71
N ASN A 94 9.06 11.70 -21.45
CA ASN A 94 9.14 11.61 -22.90
C ASN A 94 10.35 10.83 -23.43
N SER A 95 11.15 10.20 -22.57
CA SER A 95 12.25 9.35 -23.04
C SER A 95 11.70 8.08 -23.70
N SER A 96 12.33 7.61 -24.78
CA SER A 96 11.93 6.37 -25.45
C SER A 96 12.00 5.15 -24.51
N GLN A 97 12.91 5.17 -23.54
CA GLN A 97 13.06 4.15 -22.52
C GLN A 97 11.91 4.19 -21.50
N THR A 98 11.48 5.38 -21.05
CA THR A 98 10.34 5.55 -20.12
C THR A 98 9.06 5.02 -20.74
N LEU A 99 8.80 5.35 -22.01
CA LEU A 99 7.62 4.86 -22.73
C LEU A 99 7.64 3.34 -22.89
N ALA A 100 8.78 2.76 -23.27
CA ALA A 100 8.92 1.31 -23.39
C ALA A 100 8.75 0.59 -22.04
N ALA A 101 9.28 1.14 -20.95
CA ALA A 101 9.11 0.60 -19.61
C ALA A 101 7.63 0.64 -19.18
N ARG A 102 6.94 1.77 -19.39
CA ARG A 102 5.51 1.92 -19.09
C ARG A 102 4.65 0.93 -19.88
N GLN A 103 4.96 0.72 -21.16
CA GLN A 103 4.26 -0.25 -21.98
C GLN A 103 4.43 -1.68 -21.44
N LYS A 104 5.63 -2.05 -20.97
CA LYS A 104 5.86 -3.36 -20.34
C LYS A 104 5.06 -3.51 -19.04
N LEU A 105 5.02 -2.48 -18.20
CA LEU A 105 4.23 -2.49 -16.97
C LEU A 105 2.73 -2.68 -17.25
N GLN A 106 2.20 -2.03 -18.29
CA GLN A 106 0.79 -2.15 -18.70
C GLN A 106 0.42 -3.53 -19.25
N GLN A 107 1.40 -4.34 -19.66
CA GLN A 107 1.18 -5.71 -20.17
C GLN A 107 1.16 -6.75 -19.05
N LEU A 108 1.49 -6.38 -17.81
CA LEU A 108 1.51 -7.32 -16.69
C LEU A 108 0.07 -7.69 -16.28
N PRO A 109 -0.18 -8.96 -15.94
CA PRO A 109 -1.41 -9.35 -15.25
C PRO A 109 -1.52 -8.63 -13.90
N ASN A 110 -2.74 -8.30 -13.47
CA ASN A 110 -2.98 -7.57 -12.22
C ASN A 110 -2.27 -8.22 -11.01
N SER A 111 -2.30 -9.55 -10.89
CA SER A 111 -1.65 -10.25 -9.78
C SER A 111 -0.14 -10.01 -9.73
N ILE A 112 0.52 -9.98 -10.90
CA ILE A 112 1.96 -9.73 -11.00
C ILE A 112 2.26 -8.25 -10.79
N PHE A 113 1.36 -7.37 -11.25
CA PHE A 113 1.48 -5.95 -11.00
C PHE A 113 1.31 -5.60 -9.52
N GLU A 114 0.39 -6.26 -8.82
CA GLU A 114 0.20 -6.15 -7.37
C GLU A 114 1.44 -6.63 -6.61
N ASP A 115 2.00 -7.79 -6.98
CA ASP A 115 3.28 -8.29 -6.43
C ASP A 115 4.41 -7.26 -6.62
N LEU A 116 4.54 -6.70 -7.83
CA LEU A 116 5.54 -5.67 -8.11
C LEU A 116 5.29 -4.39 -7.30
N ALA A 117 4.02 -3.99 -7.13
CA ALA A 117 3.66 -2.81 -6.35
C ALA A 117 4.00 -3.01 -4.86
N MET A 118 3.83 -4.22 -4.33
CA MET A 118 4.28 -4.58 -2.97
C MET A 118 5.80 -4.48 -2.84
N ASP A 119 6.55 -5.00 -3.81
CA ASP A 119 8.02 -4.93 -3.78
C ASP A 119 8.50 -3.45 -3.79
N VAL A 120 7.84 -2.58 -4.55
CA VAL A 120 8.13 -1.12 -4.56
C VAL A 120 7.73 -0.46 -3.24
N PHE A 121 6.62 -0.89 -2.64
CA PHE A 121 6.15 -0.39 -1.35
C PHE A 121 7.16 -0.68 -0.24
N ASP A 122 7.63 -1.93 -0.15
CA ASP A 122 8.65 -2.33 0.84
C ASP A 122 9.94 -1.51 0.68
N GLU A 123 10.36 -1.22 -0.56
CA GLU A 123 11.54 -0.40 -0.83
C GLU A 123 11.35 1.07 -0.42
N VAL A 124 10.14 1.61 -0.55
CA VAL A 124 9.80 2.94 -0.01
C VAL A 124 9.91 2.95 1.51
N GLU A 125 9.29 1.98 2.19
CA GLU A 125 9.37 1.87 3.65
C GLU A 125 10.82 1.74 4.12
N ARG A 126 11.64 0.93 3.45
CA ARG A 126 13.06 0.78 3.77
C ARG A 126 13.81 2.10 3.64
N ARG A 127 13.54 2.92 2.61
CA ARG A 127 14.19 4.23 2.42
C ARG A 127 13.76 5.26 3.46
N GLU A 128 12.47 5.27 3.81
CA GLU A 128 11.96 6.13 4.88
C GLU A 128 12.58 5.75 6.22
N LEU A 129 12.59 4.46 6.56
CA LEU A 129 13.19 3.94 7.78
C LEU A 129 14.68 4.27 7.86
N LYS A 130 15.41 4.13 6.75
CA LYS A 130 16.82 4.53 6.66
C LYS A 130 16.99 6.01 7.00
N THR A 131 16.12 6.87 6.48
CA THR A 131 16.17 8.32 6.75
C THR A 131 15.91 8.63 8.22
N ILE A 132 14.91 7.99 8.83
CA ILE A 132 14.59 8.12 10.26
C ILE A 132 15.75 7.64 11.12
N TRP A 133 16.33 6.48 10.81
CA TRP A 133 17.48 5.92 11.51
C TRP A 133 18.68 6.87 11.50
N HIS A 134 19.02 7.43 10.34
CA HIS A 134 20.11 8.41 10.22
C HIS A 134 19.83 9.72 10.97
N ALA A 135 18.57 10.10 11.15
CA ALA A 135 18.21 11.30 11.91
C ALA A 135 18.26 11.07 13.44
N GLN A 136 18.11 9.83 13.90
CA GLN A 136 18.02 9.49 15.33
C GLN A 136 19.33 8.98 15.94
N VAL A 137 20.23 8.42 15.12
CA VAL A 137 21.47 7.79 15.60
C VAL A 137 22.67 8.69 15.30
N ASP A 138 23.50 8.95 16.31
CA ASP A 138 24.77 9.64 16.15
C ASP A 138 25.62 8.92 15.09
N GLN A 139 26.19 9.69 14.14
CA GLN A 139 26.90 9.14 12.98
C GLN A 139 28.03 8.16 13.35
N GLU A 140 28.63 8.30 14.52
CA GLU A 140 29.72 7.43 15.01
C GLU A 140 29.23 6.06 15.48
N LEU A 141 27.94 5.90 15.81
CA LEU A 141 27.34 4.65 16.26
C LEU A 141 26.63 3.89 15.14
N ILE A 142 26.56 4.44 13.93
CA ILE A 142 25.95 3.77 12.78
C ILE A 142 26.83 2.57 12.41
N PRO A 143 26.36 1.33 12.58
CA PRO A 143 27.16 0.17 12.24
C PRO A 143 27.53 0.20 10.75
N LEU A 144 28.77 -0.15 10.42
CA LEU A 144 29.26 -0.28 9.04
C LEU A 144 28.45 -1.27 8.17
N HIS A 145 27.55 -2.07 8.76
CA HIS A 145 26.78 -3.13 8.11
C HIS A 145 25.26 -2.84 8.09
N VAL A 146 24.85 -1.68 7.59
CA VAL A 146 23.45 -1.46 7.21
C VAL A 146 23.23 -2.15 5.85
N VAL A 147 22.32 -3.13 5.80
CA VAL A 147 21.92 -3.78 4.55
C VAL A 147 21.30 -2.71 3.63
N PRO A 148 21.89 -2.43 2.45
CA PRO A 148 21.47 -1.27 1.65
C PRO A 148 20.22 -1.54 0.80
N PHE A 149 19.72 -2.77 0.80
CA PHE A 149 18.60 -3.29 0.00
C PHE A 149 17.62 -4.08 0.88
N LEU A 150 16.52 -4.57 0.31
CA LEU A 150 15.53 -5.36 1.04
C LEU A 150 16.11 -6.70 1.53
N PRO A 151 15.83 -7.11 2.78
CA PRO A 151 16.24 -8.43 3.26
C PRO A 151 15.69 -9.56 2.40
N VAL A 152 16.47 -10.64 2.24
CA VAL A 152 16.03 -11.83 1.50
C VAL A 152 14.87 -12.50 2.23
N ASN A 153 13.76 -12.70 1.52
CA ASN A 153 12.61 -13.44 2.02
C ASN A 153 12.69 -14.91 1.58
N PRO A 154 12.79 -15.88 2.52
CA PRO A 154 12.86 -17.31 2.18
C PRO A 154 11.63 -17.87 1.46
N SER A 155 10.46 -17.23 1.55
CA SER A 155 9.26 -17.65 0.84
C SER A 155 9.25 -17.21 -0.63
N PHE A 156 10.12 -16.27 -1.01
CA PHE A 156 10.25 -15.78 -2.38
C PHE A 156 11.29 -16.57 -3.18
N SER A 157 11.10 -16.61 -4.49
CA SER A 157 12.09 -17.19 -5.40
C SER A 157 13.39 -16.38 -5.40
N ALA A 158 14.50 -16.99 -5.82
CA ALA A 158 15.76 -16.27 -5.97
C ALA A 158 15.62 -15.06 -6.92
N THR A 159 14.85 -15.19 -8.00
CA THR A 159 14.61 -14.11 -8.96
C THR A 159 13.82 -12.94 -8.34
N ARG A 160 12.84 -13.21 -7.48
CA ARG A 160 12.08 -12.13 -6.81
C ARG A 160 12.92 -11.41 -5.74
N ASN A 161 13.83 -12.12 -5.08
CA ASN A 161 14.77 -11.52 -4.12
C ASN A 161 15.94 -10.76 -4.78
N GLN A 162 16.07 -10.76 -6.12
CA GLN A 162 17.12 -10.02 -6.83
C GLN A 162 16.77 -8.55 -7.09
N VAL A 163 15.61 -8.09 -6.63
CA VAL A 163 15.12 -6.71 -6.76
C VAL A 163 15.90 -5.75 -5.87
#